data_AF-A0A2V8L884-F1
#
_entry.id   AF-A0A2V8L884-F1
#
_cell.length_a   1.000
_cell.length_b   1.000
_cell.length_c   1.000
_cell.angle_alpha   90.00
_cell.angle_beta   90.00
_cell.angle_gamma   90.00
#
_symmetry.space_group_name_H-M   'P 1'
#
loop_
_entity.id
_entity.type
_entity.pdbx_description
1 polymer ?
#
loop_
_entity_poly.entity_id
_entity_poly.type
_entity_poly.pdbx_seq_one_letter_code
_entity_poly.pdbx_strand_id
1 'polypeptide(L)'
;DLDSANFAMTMDKPLTSDDQVRVVFSLIGDAGSNDKSPLKAGTYSAKADKYMKVETVGIVSRKGSADNKAWFDRSTLNGQVKITSATGDEISGDIDLTAGDNAIKGSFTAKVLKRK
;
A
#
# COMPACT_ATOMS: atom_id res chain seq x y z
N ASP A 1 -2.99 2.81 -10.37
CA ASP A 1 -1.85 3.74 -10.20
C ASP A 1 -1.61 3.95 -8.71
N LEU A 2 -0.37 3.83 -8.25
CA LEU A 2 -0.01 4.03 -6.83
C LEU A 2 0.37 5.50 -6.61
N ASP A 3 -0.35 6.18 -5.70
CA ASP A 3 -0.21 7.62 -5.51
C ASP A 3 1.02 8.00 -4.71
N SER A 4 2.10 8.13 -5.45
CA SER A 4 3.40 8.55 -4.94
C SER A 4 3.52 10.06 -4.72
N ALA A 5 2.44 10.86 -4.72
CA ALA A 5 2.49 12.27 -4.33
C ALA A 5 1.97 12.52 -2.90
N ASN A 6 1.51 11.46 -2.22
CA ASN A 6 0.69 11.60 -1.03
C ASN A 6 1.42 11.33 0.30
N PHE A 7 2.15 12.33 0.78
CA PHE A 7 2.97 12.24 2.00
C PHE A 7 2.18 12.04 3.30
N ALA A 8 0.88 12.38 3.32
CA ALA A 8 0.02 12.19 4.48
C ALA A 8 -0.82 10.89 4.40
N MET A 9 -0.51 9.98 3.46
CA MET A 9 -1.40 8.86 3.12
C MET A 9 -2.84 9.32 2.86
N THR A 10 -3.03 10.50 2.27
CA THR A 10 -4.37 10.93 1.92
C THR A 10 -4.86 10.13 0.71
N MET A 11 -6.17 10.09 0.55
CA MET A 11 -6.81 9.43 -0.59
C MET A 11 -7.34 10.48 -1.57
N ASP A 12 -6.79 11.70 -1.54
CA ASP A 12 -7.48 12.89 -2.06
C ASP A 12 -7.14 13.26 -3.50
N LYS A 13 -6.06 12.74 -4.08
CA LYS A 13 -5.80 12.99 -5.50
C LYS A 13 -6.92 12.31 -6.31
N PRO A 14 -7.71 13.04 -7.11
CA PRO A 14 -8.84 12.43 -7.79
C PRO A 14 -8.39 11.33 -8.76
N LEU A 15 -9.22 10.30 -8.94
CA LEU A 15 -9.07 9.38 -10.06
C LEU A 15 -9.62 10.04 -11.33
N THR A 16 -9.10 9.71 -12.51
CA THR A 16 -9.53 10.33 -13.78
C THR A 16 -10.49 9.46 -14.58
N SER A 17 -10.67 8.19 -14.24
CA SER A 17 -11.61 7.27 -14.89
C SER A 17 -12.11 6.19 -13.93
N ASP A 18 -13.25 5.57 -14.27
CA ASP A 18 -13.89 4.52 -13.46
C ASP A 18 -13.07 3.21 -13.43
N ASP A 19 -12.23 2.98 -14.44
CA ASP A 19 -11.31 1.82 -14.50
C ASP A 19 -10.06 2.00 -13.63
N GLN A 20 -9.82 3.21 -13.11
CA GLN A 20 -8.68 3.44 -12.24
C GLN A 20 -8.99 3.01 -10.81
N VAL A 21 -8.09 2.19 -10.29
CA VAL A 21 -7.98 1.91 -8.86
C VAL A 21 -6.65 2.45 -8.37
N ARG A 22 -6.68 3.06 -7.19
CA ARG A 22 -5.50 3.45 -6.45
C ARG A 22 -5.47 2.73 -5.12
N VAL A 23 -4.30 2.23 -4.78
CA VAL A 23 -4.03 1.60 -3.50
C VAL A 23 -2.99 2.45 -2.77
N VAL A 24 -3.22 2.68 -1.49
CA VAL A 24 -2.28 3.31 -0.56
C VAL A 24 -2.04 2.30 0.56
N PHE A 25 -0.78 2.03 0.88
CA PHE A 25 -0.47 1.16 2.01
C PHE A 25 0.80 1.61 2.72
N SER A 26 0.95 1.20 3.97
CA SER A 26 2.19 1.39 4.74
C SER A 26 2.72 0.05 5.25
N LEU A 27 4.05 -0.01 5.37
CA LEU A 27 4.77 -1.20 5.78
C LEU A 27 5.63 -0.89 7.00
N ILE A 28 5.71 -1.83 7.94
CA ILE A 28 6.73 -1.81 9.00
C ILE A 28 7.84 -2.77 8.58
N GLY A 29 9.06 -2.25 8.53
CA GLY A 29 10.28 -2.97 8.19
C GLY A 29 10.73 -3.96 9.26
N ASP A 30 11.98 -4.40 9.13
CA ASP A 30 12.66 -5.26 10.09
C ASP A 30 12.92 -4.57 11.44
N ALA A 31 13.30 -5.36 12.44
CA ALA A 31 13.64 -4.82 13.75
C ALA A 31 14.81 -3.82 13.66
N GLY A 32 14.63 -2.64 14.27
CA GLY A 32 15.62 -1.56 14.20
C GLY A 32 15.46 -0.62 13.00
N SER A 33 14.54 -0.91 12.07
CA SER A 33 14.16 0.04 11.02
C SER A 33 13.36 1.23 11.58
N ASN A 34 13.51 2.37 10.92
CA ASN A 34 12.79 3.61 11.20
C ASN A 34 12.36 4.27 9.88
N ASP A 35 11.77 5.45 9.96
CA ASP A 35 11.30 6.24 8.81
C ASP A 35 12.41 6.70 7.86
N LYS A 36 13.67 6.67 8.29
CA LYS A 36 14.85 6.96 7.48
C LYS A 36 15.50 5.71 6.88
N SER A 37 15.07 4.52 7.33
CA SER A 37 15.61 3.26 6.85
C SER A 37 15.09 2.99 5.43
N PRO A 38 15.95 2.56 4.50
CA PRO A 38 15.49 2.17 3.18
C PRO A 38 14.50 1.01 3.30
N LEU A 39 13.43 1.05 2.51
CA LEU A 39 12.56 -0.12 2.37
C LEU A 39 13.39 -1.26 1.78
N LYS A 40 13.19 -2.46 2.33
CA LYS A 40 13.89 -3.67 1.87
C LYS A 40 12.94 -4.57 1.08
N ALA A 41 13.50 -5.25 0.09
CA ALA A 41 12.85 -6.39 -0.54
C ALA A 41 12.51 -7.44 0.53
N GLY A 42 11.36 -8.09 0.39
CA GLY A 42 10.86 -9.02 1.40
C GLY A 42 9.36 -9.19 1.32
N THR A 43 8.84 -10.12 2.13
CA THR A 43 7.40 -10.35 2.26
C THR A 43 6.91 -9.71 3.55
N TYR A 44 5.94 -8.81 3.42
CA TYR A 44 5.29 -8.12 4.52
C TYR A 44 3.91 -8.71 4.71
N SER A 45 3.62 -9.21 5.90
CA SER A 45 2.37 -9.93 6.18
C SER A 45 1.32 -9.02 6.82
N ALA A 46 0.07 -9.19 6.40
CA ALA A 46 -1.08 -8.64 7.11
C ALA A 46 -1.36 -9.36 8.45
N LYS A 47 -0.64 -10.42 8.83
CA LYS A 47 -0.79 -11.06 10.15
C LYS A 47 0.46 -10.99 11.01
N ALA A 48 1.50 -10.28 10.55
CA ALA A 48 2.65 -9.99 11.39
C ALA A 48 2.26 -9.04 12.54
N ASP A 49 2.72 -9.36 13.75
CA ASP A 49 2.40 -8.58 14.94
C ASP A 49 3.18 -7.26 15.01
N LYS A 50 4.47 -7.29 14.62
CA LYS A 50 5.39 -6.17 14.86
C LYS A 50 6.27 -5.76 13.67
N TYR A 51 6.94 -6.70 13.02
CA TYR A 51 7.91 -6.41 11.96
C TYR A 51 7.54 -7.16 10.68
N MET A 52 8.06 -6.70 9.54
CA MET A 52 7.71 -7.24 8.23
C MET A 52 6.19 -7.27 8.06
N LYS A 53 5.55 -6.15 8.38
CA LYS A 53 4.10 -6.04 8.58
C LYS A 53 3.48 -5.08 7.58
N VAL A 54 2.31 -5.44 7.07
CA VAL A 54 1.40 -4.49 6.43
C VAL A 54 0.62 -3.78 7.53
N GLU A 55 0.78 -2.46 7.63
CA GLU A 55 0.26 -1.66 8.75
C GLU A 55 -1.08 -1.03 8.40
N THR A 56 -1.14 -0.27 7.30
CA THR A 56 -2.38 0.33 6.80
C THR A 56 -2.58 0.02 5.33
N VAL A 57 -3.84 -0.08 4.91
CA VAL A 57 -4.23 -0.29 3.51
C VAL A 57 -5.51 0.51 3.24
N GLY A 58 -5.48 1.33 2.20
CA GLY A 58 -6.60 2.08 1.69
C GLY A 58 -6.74 1.91 0.18
N ILE A 59 -7.98 1.91 -0.29
CA ILE A 59 -8.32 1.84 -1.70
C ILE A 59 -9.16 3.05 -2.09
N VAL A 60 -8.85 3.62 -3.24
CA VAL A 60 -9.69 4.60 -3.93
C VAL A 60 -10.13 3.97 -5.24
N SER A 61 -11.43 3.99 -5.49
CA SER A 61 -12.06 3.53 -6.73
C SER A 61 -13.06 4.58 -7.19
N ARG A 62 -13.24 4.78 -8.49
CA ARG A 62 -14.20 5.74 -9.02
C ARG A 62 -15.42 5.01 -9.58
N LYS A 63 -16.63 5.50 -9.27
CA LYS A 63 -17.88 4.97 -9.81
C LYS A 63 -18.81 6.13 -10.15
N GLY A 64 -19.20 6.26 -11.42
CA GLY A 64 -20.19 7.24 -11.83
C GLY A 64 -19.77 8.67 -11.51
N SER A 65 -18.49 9.00 -11.75
CA SER A 65 -17.85 10.29 -11.47
C SER A 65 -17.52 10.64 -10.02
N ALA A 66 -17.85 9.79 -9.05
CA ALA A 66 -17.48 9.98 -7.65
C ALA A 66 -16.37 9.01 -7.22
N ASP A 67 -15.39 9.53 -6.48
CA ASP A 67 -14.34 8.73 -5.85
C ASP A 67 -14.84 8.14 -4.53
N ASN A 68 -14.80 6.81 -4.43
CA ASN A 68 -15.10 6.04 -3.24
C ASN A 68 -13.78 5.66 -2.56
N LYS A 69 -13.68 5.96 -1.26
CA LYS A 69 -12.49 5.74 -0.44
C LYS A 69 -12.82 4.74 0.65
N ALA A 70 -12.00 3.72 0.83
CA ALA A 70 -12.16 2.76 1.91
C ALA A 70 -10.82 2.44 2.56
N TRP A 71 -10.76 2.55 3.88
CA TRP A 71 -9.66 1.99 4.69
C TRP A 71 -10.03 0.57 5.10
N PHE A 72 -9.08 -0.35 4.99
CA PHE A 72 -9.29 -1.74 5.40
C PHE A 72 -9.09 -1.87 6.90
N ASP A 73 -10.04 -2.52 7.56
CA ASP A 73 -9.92 -2.84 8.99
C ASP A 73 -8.78 -3.86 9.18
N ARG A 74 -7.85 -3.51 10.07
CA ARG A 74 -6.69 -4.34 10.38
C ARG A 74 -7.06 -5.69 10.97
N SER A 75 -8.19 -5.80 11.67
CA SER A 75 -8.69 -7.03 12.27
C SER A 75 -9.10 -8.07 11.22
N THR A 76 -9.66 -7.61 10.10
CA THR A 76 -10.12 -8.44 8.99
C THR A 76 -9.12 -8.51 7.84
N LEU A 77 -8.04 -7.72 7.88
CA LEU A 77 -6.98 -7.73 6.88
C LEU A 77 -6.19 -9.06 6.91
N ASN A 78 -6.06 -9.67 5.74
CA ASN A 78 -5.31 -10.90 5.49
C ASN A 78 -4.42 -10.75 4.25
N GLY A 79 -3.51 -11.70 4.05
CA GLY A 79 -2.61 -11.75 2.90
C GLY A 79 -1.25 -11.08 3.13
N GLN A 80 -0.61 -10.64 2.05
CA GLN A 80 0.76 -10.12 2.05
C GLN A 80 1.04 -9.13 0.93
N VAL A 81 2.07 -8.32 1.15
CA VAL A 81 2.73 -7.51 0.12
C VAL A 81 4.15 -8.05 -0.04
N LYS A 82 4.51 -8.49 -1.23
CA LYS A 82 5.86 -8.95 -1.57
C LYS A 82 6.57 -7.84 -2.33
N ILE A 83 7.60 -7.26 -1.73
CA ILE A 83 8.51 -6.33 -2.41
C ILE A 83 9.62 -7.16 -3.07
N THR A 84 9.68 -7.13 -4.40
CA THR A 84 10.69 -7.84 -5.20
C THR A 84 11.91 -6.97 -5.50
N SER A 85 11.72 -5.67 -5.65
CA SER A 85 12.79 -4.69 -5.78
C SER A 85 12.49 -3.45 -4.93
N ALA A 86 13.52 -2.95 -4.26
CA ALA A 86 13.47 -1.68 -3.56
C ALA A 86 14.76 -0.92 -3.88
N THR A 87 14.65 0.02 -4.80
CA THR A 87 15.69 1.00 -5.12
C THR A 87 15.38 2.30 -4.37
N GLY A 88 16.37 3.19 -4.24
CA GLY A 88 16.26 4.35 -3.35
C GLY A 88 14.99 5.18 -3.48
N ASP A 89 14.40 5.25 -4.68
CA ASP A 89 13.21 6.07 -4.97
C ASP A 89 12.04 5.26 -5.57
N GLU A 90 12.20 3.97 -5.80
CA GLU A 90 11.17 3.13 -6.45
C GLU A 90 11.16 1.71 -5.90
N ILE A 91 9.96 1.18 -5.70
CA ILE A 91 9.69 -0.21 -5.30
C ILE A 91 8.84 -0.90 -6.34
N SER A 92 9.05 -2.20 -6.50
CA SER A 92 8.16 -3.06 -7.28
C SER A 92 7.88 -4.35 -6.52
N GLY A 93 6.76 -4.98 -6.84
CA GLY A 93 6.30 -6.11 -6.09
C GLY A 93 4.93 -6.63 -6.49
N ASP A 94 4.42 -7.50 -5.65
CA ASP A 94 3.10 -8.09 -5.75
C ASP A 94 2.31 -7.77 -4.47
N ILE A 95 1.04 -7.44 -4.64
CA ILE A 95 0.07 -7.27 -3.55
C ILE A 95 -0.97 -8.38 -3.66
N ASP A 96 -1.29 -9.02 -2.55
CA ASP A 96 -2.40 -9.97 -2.41
C ASP A 96 -2.99 -9.78 -1.01
N LEU A 97 -4.00 -8.93 -0.90
CA LEU A 97 -4.63 -8.55 0.37
C LEU A 97 -6.14 -8.70 0.28
N THR A 98 -6.75 -9.14 1.38
CA THR A 98 -8.20 -9.23 1.53
C THR A 98 -8.66 -8.61 2.84
N ALA A 99 -9.81 -7.94 2.83
CA ALA A 99 -10.45 -7.36 4.01
C ALA A 99 -11.98 -7.34 3.83
N GLY A 100 -12.66 -8.26 4.51
CA GLY A 100 -14.09 -8.52 4.27
C GLY A 100 -14.33 -8.91 2.81
N ASP A 101 -15.23 -8.18 2.13
CA ASP A 101 -15.56 -8.40 0.72
C ASP A 101 -14.57 -7.75 -0.26
N ASN A 102 -13.59 -7.00 0.24
CA ASN A 102 -12.60 -6.34 -0.61
C ASN A 102 -11.38 -7.24 -0.82
N ALA A 103 -10.92 -7.30 -2.07
CA ALA A 103 -9.68 -7.97 -2.43
C ALA A 103 -8.84 -7.08 -3.33
N ILE A 104 -7.53 -7.04 -3.09
CA ILE A 104 -6.54 -6.33 -3.90
C ILE A 104 -5.49 -7.36 -4.29
N LYS A 105 -5.40 -7.64 -5.59
CA LYS A 105 -4.41 -8.58 -6.13
C LYS A 105 -3.78 -8.04 -7.40
N GLY A 106 -2.46 -8.06 -7.48
CA GLY A 106 -1.74 -7.69 -8.70
C GLY A 106 -0.28 -7.34 -8.45
N SER A 107 0.45 -7.15 -9.55
CA SER A 107 1.79 -6.59 -9.51
C SER A 107 1.75 -5.06 -9.51
N PHE A 108 2.78 -4.43 -8.98
CA PHE A 108 2.89 -2.97 -8.93
C PHE A 108 4.33 -2.48 -9.06
N THR A 109 4.43 -1.23 -9.49
CA THR A 109 5.60 -0.37 -9.34
C THR A 109 5.14 0.94 -8.71
N ALA A 110 5.88 1.45 -7.73
CA ALA A 110 5.54 2.68 -7.03
C ALA A 110 6.80 3.44 -6.59
N LYS A 111 6.73 4.77 -6.60
CA LYS A 111 7.82 5.58 -6.03
C LYS A 111 7.74 5.59 -4.50
N VAL A 112 8.89 5.51 -3.85
CA VAL A 112 9.01 5.60 -2.39
C VAL A 112 8.98 7.07 -1.98
N LEU A 113 8.02 7.43 -1.14
CA LEU A 113 7.95 8.75 -0.54
C LEU A 113 8.78 8.81 0.74
N LYS A 114 9.91 9.52 0.70
CA LYS A 114 10.73 9.79 1.88
C LYS A 114 10.09 10.92 2.70
N ARG A 115 9.84 10.70 3.99
CA ARG A 115 9.51 11.80 4.91
C ARG A 115 10.72 12.73 5.00
N LYS A 116 10.51 14.03 4.81
CA LYS A 116 11.54 15.06 5.04
C LYS A 116 11.75 15.27 6.53
#